data_AF-A0A812KKW0-F1
#
_entry.id   AF-A0A812KKW0-F1
#
_cell.length_a   1.000
_cell.length_b   1.000
_cell.length_c   1.000
_cell.angle_alpha   90.00
_cell.angle_beta   90.00
_cell.angle_gamma   90.00
#
_symmetry.space_group_name_H-M   'P 1'
#
loop_
_entity.id
_entity.type
_entity.pdbx_description
1 polymer ?
#
loop_
_entity_poly.entity_id
_entity_poly.type
_entity_poly.pdbx_seq_one_letter_code
_entity_poly.pdbx_strand_id
1 'polypeptide(L)'
;MITACDIRFCTEDRSQGRLTGTWPLRNQMFTWPDAYFQAAEVDVGLAADVGGLQRFPKIIGNQSLVRELALSGRKMAATEAYQQGLVSRVCASKEAMMAEALDLAKAIAAKSPVATLGVKQFLNYARDHSVEESLEYAITWNMSMLQGADMALAAASMLQKSSPSFGNLPPARSKL
;
A
#
# COMPACT_ATOMS: atom_id res chain seq x y z
N MET A 1 -5.48 -11.13 -27.73
CA MET A 1 -5.82 -10.37 -26.51
C MET A 1 -4.74 -10.62 -25.49
N ILE A 2 -3.72 -9.75 -25.46
CA ILE A 2 -2.62 -9.79 -24.50
C ILE A 2 -3.03 -8.83 -23.39
N THR A 3 -3.61 -9.37 -22.32
CA THR A 3 -4.06 -8.58 -21.17
C THR A 3 -2.97 -8.62 -20.12
N ALA A 4 -2.38 -7.45 -19.85
CA ALA A 4 -1.59 -7.04 -18.68
C ALA A 4 -0.88 -8.16 -17.88
N CYS A 5 0.44 -8.26 -18.05
CA CYS A 5 1.32 -9.05 -17.21
C CYS A 5 1.63 -8.24 -15.93
N ASP A 6 0.77 -8.38 -14.92
CA ASP A 6 0.99 -7.85 -13.56
C ASP A 6 2.24 -8.48 -12.93
N ILE A 7 3.01 -7.71 -12.14
CA ILE A 7 4.03 -8.21 -11.22
C ILE A 7 3.34 -9.29 -10.39
N ARG A 8 3.76 -10.53 -10.62
CA ARG A 8 3.22 -11.71 -9.94
C ARG A 8 3.85 -11.82 -8.57
N PHE A 9 3.31 -11.09 -7.59
CA PHE A 9 3.57 -11.39 -6.18
C PHE A 9 2.80 -12.65 -5.78
N CYS A 10 3.44 -13.80 -5.98
CA CYS A 10 2.87 -15.10 -5.73
C CYS A 10 2.80 -15.37 -4.22
N THR A 11 1.71 -14.97 -3.58
CA THR A 11 1.35 -15.55 -2.28
C THR A 11 0.72 -16.92 -2.53
N GLU A 12 1.55 -17.90 -2.84
CA GLU A 12 1.12 -19.23 -3.23
C GLU A 12 0.73 -20.05 -1.99
N ASP A 13 -0.58 -20.22 -1.77
CA ASP A 13 -1.09 -21.36 -1.02
C ASP A 13 -0.88 -22.59 -1.91
N ARG A 14 0.01 -23.51 -1.51
CA ARG A 14 0.43 -24.71 -2.28
C ARG A 14 -0.74 -25.56 -2.79
N SER A 15 -1.97 -25.33 -2.32
CA SER A 15 -3.14 -26.15 -2.60
C SER A 15 -4.09 -25.63 -3.70
N GLN A 16 -4.07 -24.35 -4.08
CA GLN A 16 -5.25 -23.78 -4.78
C GLN A 16 -5.04 -23.00 -6.08
N GLY A 17 -3.83 -22.76 -6.58
CA GLY A 17 -3.57 -22.36 -7.98
C GLY A 17 -4.41 -21.20 -8.55
N ARG A 18 -4.93 -20.28 -7.70
CA ARG A 18 -5.83 -19.21 -8.11
C ARG A 18 -5.23 -17.85 -7.78
N LEU A 19 -5.11 -17.02 -8.82
CA LEU A 19 -4.39 -15.76 -8.85
C LEU A 19 -5.34 -14.60 -8.60
N THR A 20 -5.24 -13.92 -7.44
CA THR A 20 -5.99 -12.69 -7.19
C THR A 20 -5.14 -11.65 -6.47
N GLY A 21 -4.78 -10.58 -7.17
CA GLY A 21 -4.28 -9.35 -6.55
C GLY A 21 -3.49 -8.45 -7.50
N THR A 22 -4.07 -7.33 -7.90
CA THR A 22 -3.39 -6.25 -8.62
C THR A 22 -2.65 -5.33 -7.64
N TRP A 23 -1.47 -4.84 -8.03
CA TRP A 23 -0.54 -4.02 -7.21
C TRP A 23 -0.82 -2.50 -7.08
N PRO A 24 -1.91 -1.88 -7.59
CA PRO A 24 -2.06 -0.46 -7.36
C PRO A 24 -2.71 -0.27 -5.98
N LEU A 25 -1.95 0.29 -5.02
CA LEU A 25 -2.43 1.14 -3.92
C LEU A 25 -2.64 0.54 -2.51
N ARG A 26 -2.02 -0.59 -2.14
CA ARG A 26 -2.03 -1.02 -0.72
C ARG A 26 -0.87 -0.39 0.06
N ASN A 27 -1.23 0.43 1.05
CA ASN A 27 -0.29 1.22 1.87
C ASN A 27 0.42 0.41 2.96
N GLN A 28 -0.04 -0.81 3.27
CA GLN A 28 0.55 -1.68 4.28
C GLN A 28 0.50 -3.13 3.82
N MET A 29 1.60 -3.85 4.05
CA MET A 29 1.78 -5.23 3.63
C MET A 29 1.91 -6.11 4.87
N PHE A 30 1.04 -7.11 4.97
CA PHE A 30 1.11 -8.19 5.94
C PHE A 30 1.47 -9.47 5.19
N THR A 31 2.17 -10.38 5.85
CA THR A 31 2.53 -11.68 5.27
C THR A 31 2.42 -12.80 6.30
N TRP A 32 2.62 -14.04 5.88
CA TRP A 32 2.69 -15.23 6.72
C TRP A 32 3.93 -16.06 6.33
N PRO A 33 4.39 -17.04 7.12
CA PRO A 33 5.71 -17.64 6.95
C PRO A 33 5.95 -18.34 5.61
N ASP A 34 4.89 -18.88 5.00
CA ASP A 34 4.97 -19.60 3.73
C ASP A 34 4.88 -18.71 2.48
N ALA A 35 4.57 -17.42 2.64
CA ALA A 35 4.50 -16.49 1.53
C ALA A 35 5.90 -16.08 1.04
N TYR A 36 6.00 -15.79 -0.26
CA TYR A 36 7.22 -15.32 -0.89
C TYR A 36 6.95 -14.19 -1.90
N PHE A 37 7.99 -13.45 -2.23
CA PHE A 37 7.97 -12.31 -3.14
C PHE A 37 8.99 -12.55 -4.27
N GLN A 38 8.61 -12.30 -5.52
CA GLN A 38 9.45 -12.63 -6.67
C GLN A 38 9.15 -11.67 -7.84
N ALA A 39 10.21 -11.28 -8.57
CA ALA A 39 10.12 -10.63 -9.87
C ALA A 39 10.50 -11.67 -10.95
N ALA A 40 9.52 -12.46 -11.40
CA ALA A 40 9.73 -13.60 -12.29
C ALA A 40 9.72 -13.22 -13.79
N GLU A 41 9.67 -11.93 -14.12
CA GLU A 41 9.62 -11.46 -15.50
C GLU A 41 10.87 -11.86 -16.29
N VAL A 42 12.02 -11.86 -15.62
CA VAL A 42 13.32 -12.30 -16.17
C VAL A 42 13.26 -13.75 -16.64
N ASP A 43 12.57 -14.64 -15.91
CA ASP A 43 12.46 -16.07 -16.23
C ASP A 43 11.68 -16.31 -17.53
N VAL A 44 10.83 -15.36 -17.92
CA VAL A 44 10.05 -15.40 -19.17
C VAL A 44 10.63 -14.48 -20.25
N GLY A 45 11.85 -13.96 -20.05
CA GLY A 45 12.54 -13.10 -21.02
C GLY A 45 11.98 -11.69 -21.12
N LEU A 46 11.33 -11.19 -20.07
CA LEU A 46 10.76 -9.84 -20.01
C LEU A 46 11.40 -9.01 -18.89
N ALA A 47 11.49 -7.71 -19.11
CA ALA A 47 11.81 -6.78 -18.03
C ALA A 47 10.55 -6.46 -17.22
N ALA A 48 10.67 -6.37 -15.89
CA ALA A 48 9.56 -5.99 -15.02
C ALA A 48 9.10 -4.55 -15.30
N ASP A 49 7.82 -4.37 -15.65
CA ASP A 49 7.30 -3.12 -16.22
C ASP A 49 6.13 -2.48 -15.44
N VAL A 50 5.48 -3.19 -14.51
CA VAL A 50 4.34 -2.64 -13.74
C VAL A 50 4.76 -1.89 -12.45
N GLY A 51 5.94 -1.28 -12.44
CA GLY A 51 6.34 -0.32 -11.41
C GLY A 51 7.20 -0.86 -10.27
N GLY A 52 7.55 -2.15 -10.27
CA GLY A 52 8.36 -2.79 -9.22
C GLY A 52 9.77 -2.21 -9.15
N LEU A 53 10.44 -2.09 -10.31
CA LEU A 53 11.79 -1.54 -10.41
C LEU A 53 11.86 -0.06 -9.99
N GLN A 54 10.77 0.68 -10.15
CA GLN A 54 10.65 2.09 -9.78
C GLN A 54 10.37 2.27 -8.28
N ARG A 55 9.68 1.30 -7.64
CA ARG A 55 9.22 1.41 -6.25
C ARG A 55 10.12 0.67 -5.24
N PHE A 56 10.61 -0.53 -5.57
CA PHE A 56 11.38 -1.35 -4.63
C PHE A 56 12.65 -0.68 -4.12
N PRO A 57 13.46 0.03 -4.94
CA PRO A 57 14.64 0.71 -4.42
C PRO A 57 14.32 1.74 -3.33
N LYS A 58 13.16 2.41 -3.44
CA LYS A 58 12.71 3.43 -2.47
C LYS A 58 12.11 2.81 -1.20
N ILE A 59 11.54 1.61 -1.30
CA ILE A 59 10.93 0.91 -0.16
C ILE A 59 11.99 0.16 0.65
N ILE A 60 12.82 -0.63 -0.03
CA ILE A 60 13.82 -1.51 0.60
C ILE A 60 15.07 -0.71 1.01
N GLY A 61 15.41 0.36 0.30
CA GLY A 61 16.60 1.17 0.58
C GLY A 61 17.94 0.48 0.24
N ASN A 62 17.91 -0.77 -0.22
CA ASN A 62 19.08 -1.55 -0.60
C ASN A 62 19.05 -1.85 -2.11
N GLN A 63 19.77 -1.04 -2.90
CA GLN A 63 19.80 -1.23 -4.35
C GLN A 63 20.50 -2.53 -4.78
N SER A 64 21.46 -3.04 -3.99
CA SER A 64 22.16 -4.29 -4.33
C SER A 64 21.19 -5.46 -4.27
N LEU A 65 20.42 -5.55 -3.19
CA LEU A 65 19.40 -6.58 -3.02
C LEU A 65 18.31 -6.48 -4.10
N VAL A 66 17.85 -5.28 -4.43
CA VAL A 66 16.83 -5.11 -5.49
C VAL A 66 17.35 -5.60 -6.83
N ARG A 67 18.60 -5.30 -7.18
CA ARG A 67 19.22 -5.82 -8.42
C ARG A 67 19.34 -7.33 -8.40
N GLU A 68 19.77 -7.91 -7.27
CA GLU A 68 19.84 -9.36 -7.11
C GLU A 68 18.47 -10.01 -7.34
N LEU A 69 17.42 -9.54 -6.68
CA LEU A 69 16.05 -10.07 -6.82
C LEU A 69 15.52 -9.91 -8.25
N ALA A 70 15.73 -8.74 -8.87
CA ALA A 70 15.22 -8.43 -10.20
C ALA A 70 15.99 -9.12 -11.33
N LEU A 71 17.28 -9.44 -11.14
CA LEU A 71 18.11 -10.09 -12.16
C LEU A 71 18.15 -11.61 -12.01
N SER A 72 18.07 -12.13 -10.78
CA SER A 72 18.07 -13.57 -10.53
C SER A 72 16.68 -14.20 -10.63
N GLY A 73 15.63 -13.39 -10.52
CA GLY A 73 14.26 -13.89 -10.40
C GLY A 73 14.04 -14.76 -9.17
N ARG A 74 14.92 -14.75 -8.15
CA ARG A 74 14.76 -15.66 -7.00
C ARG A 74 13.56 -15.29 -6.12
N LYS A 75 13.06 -16.29 -5.39
CA LYS A 75 12.04 -16.10 -4.35
C LYS A 75 12.65 -15.47 -3.10
N MET A 76 12.03 -14.41 -2.60
CA MET A 76 12.33 -13.78 -1.31
C MET A 76 11.32 -14.25 -0.26
N ALA A 77 11.80 -14.82 0.84
CA ALA A 77 10.95 -15.33 1.91
C ALA A 77 10.28 -14.19 2.71
N ALA A 78 9.15 -14.50 3.36
CA ALA A 78 8.44 -13.57 4.25
C ALA A 78 9.33 -12.93 5.34
N THR A 79 10.23 -13.70 5.94
CA THR A 79 11.15 -13.23 6.98
C THR A 79 12.18 -12.24 6.45
N GLU A 80 12.76 -12.53 5.29
CA GLU A 80 13.66 -11.62 4.57
C GLU A 80 12.92 -10.33 4.21
N ALA A 81 11.70 -10.44 3.66
CA ALA A 81 10.89 -9.29 3.29
C ALA A 81 10.55 -8.36 4.48
N TYR A 82 10.34 -8.94 5.68
CA TYR A 82 10.15 -8.19 6.91
C TYR A 82 11.43 -7.47 7.36
N GLN A 83 12.57 -8.16 7.36
CA GLN A 83 13.86 -7.59 7.73
C GLN A 83 14.26 -6.41 6.82
N GLN A 84 13.89 -6.49 5.55
CA GLN A 84 14.21 -5.48 4.54
C GLN A 84 13.15 -4.36 4.45
N GLY A 85 12.13 -4.38 5.32
CA GLY A 85 11.10 -3.33 5.38
C GLY A 85 10.08 -3.34 4.23
N LEU A 86 10.08 -4.38 3.38
CA LEU A 86 9.05 -4.53 2.35
C LEU A 86 7.69 -4.87 2.98
N VAL A 87 7.70 -5.59 4.11
CA VAL A 87 6.52 -6.02 4.83
C VAL A 87 6.50 -5.43 6.24
N SER A 88 5.33 -4.96 6.69
CA SER A 88 5.18 -4.35 8.01
C SER A 88 5.06 -5.38 9.13
N ARG A 89 4.46 -6.55 8.88
CA ARG A 89 4.31 -7.64 9.86
C ARG A 89 4.25 -9.03 9.21
N VAL A 90 4.77 -10.02 9.94
CA VAL A 90 4.61 -11.44 9.65
C VAL A 90 3.67 -12.06 10.68
N CYS A 91 2.50 -12.48 10.25
CA CYS A 91 1.48 -13.14 11.09
C CYS A 91 1.70 -14.66 11.10
N ALA A 92 1.14 -15.36 12.08
CA ALA A 92 1.38 -16.80 12.26
C ALA A 92 0.78 -17.68 11.14
N SER A 93 -0.37 -17.28 10.59
CA SER A 93 -1.04 -17.98 9.49
C SER A 93 -1.70 -17.00 8.53
N LYS A 94 -2.18 -17.52 7.40
CA LYS A 94 -2.94 -16.74 6.40
C LYS A 94 -4.24 -16.17 7.00
N GLU A 95 -4.93 -16.94 7.84
CA GLU A 95 -6.16 -16.52 8.52
C GLU A 95 -5.88 -15.42 9.53
N ALA A 96 -4.81 -15.57 10.32
CA ALA A 96 -4.39 -14.54 11.27
C ALA A 96 -3.99 -13.24 10.54
N MET A 97 -3.27 -13.36 9.42
CA MET A 97 -2.92 -12.22 8.57
C MET A 97 -4.17 -11.49 8.06
N MET A 98 -5.17 -12.23 7.57
CA MET A 98 -6.43 -11.64 7.10
C MET A 98 -7.20 -10.95 8.21
N ALA A 99 -7.26 -11.55 9.41
CA ALA A 99 -7.91 -10.95 10.57
C ALA A 99 -7.24 -9.62 10.96
N GLU A 100 -5.91 -9.61 11.10
CA GLU A 100 -5.15 -8.39 11.40
C GLU A 100 -5.33 -7.31 10.34
N ALA A 101 -5.30 -7.68 9.05
CA ALA A 101 -5.49 -6.75 7.95
C ALA A 101 -6.89 -6.12 7.98
N LEU A 102 -7.93 -6.92 8.29
CA LEU A 102 -9.30 -6.43 8.41
C LEU A 102 -9.50 -5.54 9.65
N ASP A 103 -8.88 -5.88 10.77
CA ASP A 103 -8.98 -5.06 11.99
C ASP A 103 -8.28 -3.72 11.83
N LEU A 104 -7.13 -3.70 11.16
CA LEU A 104 -6.51 -2.44 10.76
C LEU A 104 -7.41 -1.66 9.78
N ALA A 105 -7.99 -2.33 8.79
CA ALA A 105 -8.88 -1.68 7.83
C ALA A 105 -10.09 -1.03 8.53
N LYS A 106 -10.68 -1.69 9.54
CA LYS A 106 -11.74 -1.11 10.39
C LYS A 106 -11.24 0.12 11.15
N ALA A 107 -10.04 0.04 11.73
CA ALA A 107 -9.45 1.17 12.45
C ALA A 107 -9.20 2.39 11.54
N ILE A 108 -8.80 2.16 10.28
CA ILE A 108 -8.63 3.21 9.27
C ILE A 108 -10.01 3.74 8.82
N ALA A 109 -10.98 2.87 8.58
CA ALA A 109 -12.33 3.24 8.14
C ALA A 109 -13.09 4.07 9.20
N ALA A 110 -12.73 3.95 10.48
CA ALA A 110 -13.26 4.79 11.56
C ALA A 110 -12.71 6.22 11.56
N LYS A 111 -11.72 6.55 10.71
CA LYS A 111 -11.16 7.90 10.57
C LYS A 111 -11.86 8.68 9.47
N SER A 112 -11.63 10.00 9.42
CA SER A 112 -12.10 10.83 8.31
C SER A 112 -11.59 10.23 6.98
N PRO A 113 -12.49 9.90 6.03
CA PRO A 113 -12.08 9.29 4.78
C PRO A 113 -11.37 10.32 3.89
N VAL A 114 -11.71 11.60 4.03
CA VAL A 114 -11.04 12.71 3.36
C VAL A 114 -9.60 12.88 3.87
N ALA A 115 -9.40 12.86 5.20
CA ALA A 115 -8.07 12.94 5.79
C ALA A 115 -7.21 11.72 5.42
N THR A 116 -7.79 10.52 5.48
CA THR A 116 -7.10 9.26 5.13
C THR A 116 -6.66 9.26 3.65
N LEU A 117 -7.52 9.75 2.75
CA LEU A 117 -7.17 9.94 1.35
C LEU A 117 -6.04 10.96 1.17
N GLY A 118 -6.11 12.10 1.88
CA GLY A 118 -5.07 13.13 1.87
C GLY A 118 -3.71 12.57 2.29
N VAL A 119 -3.64 11.85 3.41
CA VAL A 119 -2.40 11.20 3.88
C VAL A 119 -1.82 10.27 2.81
N LYS A 120 -2.65 9.44 2.19
CA LYS A 120 -2.20 8.56 1.11
C LYS A 120 -1.65 9.34 -0.09
N GLN A 121 -2.30 10.45 -0.44
CA GLN A 121 -1.87 11.28 -1.54
C GLN A 121 -0.55 11.99 -1.23
N PHE A 122 -0.36 12.50 -0.01
CA PHE A 122 0.90 13.11 0.44
C PHE A 122 2.05 12.12 0.41
N LEU A 123 1.86 10.90 0.91
CA LEU A 123 2.89 9.86 0.89
C LEU A 123 3.29 9.42 -0.53
N ASN A 124 2.33 9.40 -1.46
CA ASN A 124 2.61 9.10 -2.85
C ASN A 124 3.34 10.27 -3.54
N TYR A 125 2.93 11.51 -3.28
CA TYR A 125 3.55 12.69 -3.85
C TYR A 125 5.00 12.86 -3.35
N ALA A 126 5.22 12.76 -2.05
CA ALA A 126 6.52 12.91 -1.41
C ALA A 126 7.57 11.88 -1.86
N ARG A 127 7.15 10.79 -2.51
CA ARG A 127 8.07 9.79 -3.05
C ARG A 127 8.97 10.33 -4.16
N ASP A 128 8.44 11.27 -4.95
CA ASP A 128 9.03 11.73 -6.20
C ASP A 128 9.31 13.25 -6.19
N HIS A 129 9.08 13.93 -5.05
CA HIS A 129 9.23 15.38 -4.89
C HIS A 129 10.08 15.71 -3.66
N SER A 130 10.59 16.93 -3.62
CA SER A 130 11.32 17.46 -2.47
C SER A 130 10.43 17.64 -1.24
N VAL A 131 11.05 17.83 -0.08
CA VAL A 131 10.34 18.12 1.17
C VAL A 131 9.56 19.43 1.06
N GLU A 132 10.14 20.46 0.47
CA GLU A 132 9.52 21.78 0.26
C GLU A 132 8.21 21.64 -0.55
N GLU A 133 8.29 21.06 -1.74
CA GLU A 133 7.13 20.84 -2.62
C GLU A 133 6.05 19.99 -1.95
N SER A 134 6.47 18.97 -1.20
CA SER A 134 5.54 18.07 -0.48
C SER A 134 4.80 18.79 0.65
N LEU A 135 5.48 19.71 1.35
CA LEU A 135 4.88 20.53 2.39
C LEU A 135 3.94 21.59 1.81
N GLU A 136 4.32 22.25 0.71
CA GLU A 136 3.44 23.18 -0.01
C GLU A 136 2.17 22.50 -0.52
N TYR A 137 2.32 21.28 -1.06
CA TYR A 137 1.19 20.45 -1.48
C TYR A 137 0.26 20.11 -0.30
N ALA A 138 0.85 19.71 0.84
CA ALA A 138 0.09 19.41 2.05
C ALA A 138 -0.63 20.65 2.61
N ILE A 139 0.01 21.83 2.58
CA ILE A 139 -0.61 23.10 2.99
C ILE A 139 -1.82 23.38 2.09
N THR A 140 -1.66 23.32 0.77
CA THR A 140 -2.73 23.59 -0.20
C THR A 140 -3.93 22.68 0.02
N TRP A 141 -3.67 21.38 0.17
CA TRP A 141 -4.72 20.40 0.48
C TRP A 141 -5.39 20.71 1.83
N ASN A 142 -4.63 20.90 2.90
CA ASN A 142 -5.19 21.14 4.22
C ASN A 142 -6.01 22.43 4.29
N MET A 143 -5.58 23.50 3.61
CA MET A 143 -6.36 24.74 3.52
C MET A 143 -7.73 24.52 2.87
N SER A 144 -7.80 23.66 1.85
CA SER A 144 -9.09 23.27 1.25
C SER A 144 -9.94 22.42 2.20
N MET A 145 -9.30 21.56 3.01
CA MET A 145 -9.98 20.70 3.97
C MET A 145 -10.52 21.43 5.20
N LEU A 146 -9.95 22.59 5.56
CA LEU A 146 -10.51 23.47 6.59
C LEU A 146 -11.94 23.92 6.27
N GLN A 147 -12.31 23.94 4.98
CA GLN A 147 -13.67 24.26 4.53
C GLN A 147 -14.61 23.05 4.55
N GLY A 148 -14.09 21.84 4.80
CA GLY A 148 -14.85 20.60 4.87
C GLY A 148 -15.53 20.36 6.22
N ALA A 149 -16.53 19.48 6.23
CA ALA A 149 -17.30 19.16 7.44
C ALA A 149 -16.52 18.29 8.45
N ASP A 150 -15.61 17.43 7.98
CA ASP A 150 -14.95 16.41 8.81
C ASP A 150 -14.17 17.01 9.98
N MET A 151 -13.48 18.14 9.78
CA MET A 151 -12.73 18.80 10.87
C MET A 151 -13.68 19.33 11.96
N ALA A 152 -14.77 19.99 11.56
CA ALA A 152 -15.76 20.51 12.49
C ALA A 152 -16.48 19.40 13.26
N LEU A 153 -16.84 18.31 12.57
CA LEU A 153 -17.44 17.12 13.18
C LEU A 153 -16.47 16.47 14.17
N ALA A 154 -15.21 16.30 13.80
CA ALA A 154 -14.18 15.76 14.70
C ALA A 154 -14.01 16.63 15.95
N ALA A 155 -13.92 17.96 15.79
CA ALA A 155 -13.81 18.89 16.90
C ALA A 155 -15.04 18.83 17.83
N ALA A 156 -16.25 18.79 17.26
CA ALA A 156 -17.49 18.67 18.03
C ALA A 156 -17.56 17.36 18.82
N SER A 157 -17.22 16.23 18.20
CA SER A 157 -17.19 14.93 18.88
C SER A 157 -16.13 14.87 19.98
N MET A 158 -14.96 15.50 19.78
CA MET A 158 -13.94 15.62 20.83
C MET A 158 -14.45 16.41 22.04
N LEU A 159 -15.13 17.54 21.82
CA LEU A 159 -15.74 18.32 22.91
C LEU A 159 -16.83 17.54 23.65
N GLN A 160 -17.59 16.71 22.93
CA GLN A 160 -18.65 15.86 23.47
C GLN A 160 -18.14 14.53 24.05
N LYS A 161 -16.83 14.25 23.97
CA LYS A 161 -16.22 12.96 24.34
C LYS A 161 -16.88 11.75 23.65
N SER A 162 -17.35 11.95 22.43
CA SER A 162 -17.99 10.93 21.58
C SER A 162 -17.09 10.57 20.40
N SER A 163 -17.41 9.47 19.71
CA SER A 163 -16.71 9.11 18.47
C SER A 163 -17.31 9.86 17.28
N PRO A 164 -16.48 10.48 16.41
CA PRO A 164 -16.99 11.15 15.23
C PRO A 164 -17.53 10.15 14.21
N SER A 165 -18.64 10.52 13.57
CA SER A 165 -19.20 9.79 12.43
C SER A 165 -18.98 10.62 11.17
N PHE A 166 -18.19 10.08 10.24
CA PHE A 166 -17.85 10.75 9.00
C PHE A 166 -18.72 10.23 7.85
N GLY A 167 -19.09 11.14 6.93
CA GLY A 167 -19.80 10.76 5.71
C GLY A 167 -18.89 9.99 4.75
N ASN A 168 -19.49 9.19 3.86
CA ASN A 168 -18.73 8.52 2.81
C ASN A 168 -18.18 9.53 1.80
N LEU A 169 -17.05 9.19 1.18
CA LEU A 169 -16.56 9.94 0.02
C LEU A 169 -17.60 9.89 -1.10
N PRO A 170 -17.67 10.94 -1.93
CA PRO A 170 -18.46 10.87 -3.16
C PRO A 170 -18.01 9.68 -4.00
N PRO A 171 -18.92 9.08 -4.79
CA PRO A 171 -18.58 7.93 -5.62
C PRO A 171 -17.38 8.27 -6.50
N ALA A 172 -16.45 7.32 -6.61
CA ALA A 172 -15.27 7.50 -7.44
C ALA A 172 -15.72 7.92 -8.85
N ARG A 173 -15.13 8.99 -9.39
CA ARG A 173 -15.36 9.35 -10.80
C ARG A 173 -14.99 8.13 -11.64
N SER A 174 -15.98 7.50 -12.27
CA SER A 174 -15.71 6.48 -13.27
C SER A 174 -14.97 7.15 -14.41
N LYS A 175 -13.68 6.81 -14.54
CA LYS A 175 -12.76 7.13 -15.65
C LYS A 175 -13.24 8.27 -16.57
N LEU A 176 -12.72 9.48 -16.32
CA LEU A 176 -12.55 10.46 -17.40
C LEU A 176 -11.51 9.93 -18.39
#